data_AF-A0AAW9QCE0-F1
#
_entry.id   AF-A0AAW9QCE0-F1
#
_cell.length_a   1.000
_cell.length_b   1.000
_cell.length_c   1.000
_cell.angle_alpha   90.00
_cell.angle_beta   90.00
_cell.angle_gamma   90.00
#
_symmetry.space_group_name_H-M   'P 1'
#
loop_
_entity.id
_entity.type
_entity.pdbx_description
1 polymer ?
#
loop_
_entity_poly.entity_id
_entity_poly.type
_entity_poly.pdbx_seq_one_letter_code
_entity_poly.pdbx_strand_id
1 'polypeptide(L)' 'MQSRPDYTELLKLPPAERLQLIEDLWESLADSSLEEPLHPAILEELRDRLARYDADPSTAISWDEVKRRLREDR' A
#
# COMPACT_ATOMS: atom_id res chain seq x y z
N MET A 1 12.37 15.94 -21.37
CA MET A 1 10.98 15.96 -20.86
C MET A 1 10.32 14.69 -21.34
N GLN A 2 10.03 13.72 -20.47
CA GLN A 2 9.34 12.51 -20.90
C GLN A 2 7.87 12.87 -21.15
N SER A 3 7.37 12.57 -22.35
CA SER A 3 5.95 12.70 -22.68
C SER A 3 5.16 11.73 -21.80
N ARG A 4 4.11 12.22 -21.14
CA ARG A 4 3.18 11.33 -20.43
C ARG A 4 2.48 10.42 -21.44
N PRO A 5 2.35 9.12 -21.16
CA PRO A 5 1.60 8.23 -22.04
C PRO A 5 0.13 8.65 -22.11
N ASP A 6 -0.49 8.44 -23.26
CA ASP A 6 -1.93 8.62 -23.42
C ASP A 6 -2.66 7.38 -22.88
N TYR A 7 -3.50 7.59 -21.87
CA TYR A 7 -4.28 6.55 -21.19
C TYR A 7 -5.78 6.65 -21.50
N THR A 8 -6.18 7.43 -22.51
CA THR A 8 -7.60 7.72 -22.81
C THR A 8 -8.41 6.43 -23.01
N GLU A 9 -7.83 5.40 -23.63
CA GLU A 9 -8.49 4.10 -23.82
C GLU A 9 -8.69 3.34 -22.49
N LEU A 10 -7.74 3.44 -21.55
CA LEU A 10 -7.86 2.81 -20.23
C LEU A 10 -8.99 3.44 -19.41
N LEU A 11 -9.24 4.74 -19.58
CA LEU A 11 -10.31 5.44 -18.88
C LEU A 11 -11.71 5.10 -19.39
N LYS A 12 -11.82 4.49 -20.59
CA LYS A 12 -13.10 3.99 -21.13
C LYS A 12 -13.52 2.65 -20.53
N LEU A 13 -12.61 1.92 -19.89
CA LEU A 13 -12.90 0.66 -19.24
C LEU A 13 -13.85 0.88 -18.03
N PRO A 14 -14.77 -0.07 -17.76
CA PRO A 14 -15.55 -0.07 -16.54
C PRO A 14 -14.68 0.03 -15.28
N PRO A 15 -15.18 0.61 -14.17
CA PRO A 15 -14.39 0.76 -12.94
C PRO A 15 -13.75 -0.53 -12.43
N ALA A 16 -14.46 -1.67 -12.50
CA ALA A 16 -13.95 -2.96 -12.08
C ALA A 16 -12.76 -3.44 -12.94
N GLU A 17 -12.85 -3.28 -14.26
CA GLU A 17 -11.77 -3.66 -15.19
C GLU A 17 -10.54 -2.77 -15.03
N ARG A 18 -10.74 -1.47 -14.74
CA ARG A 18 -9.62 -0.58 -14.42
C ARG A 18 -8.93 -0.98 -13.12
N LEU A 19 -9.69 -1.40 -12.12
CA LEU A 19 -9.13 -1.87 -10.87
C LEU A 19 -8.32 -3.16 -11.08
N GLN A 20 -8.87 -4.11 -11.82
CA GLN A 20 -8.15 -5.34 -12.17
C GLN A 20 -6.85 -5.04 -12.93
N LEU A 21 -6.89 -4.13 -13.92
CA LEU A 21 -5.69 -3.75 -14.65
C LEU A 21 -4.64 -3.08 -13.74
N ILE A 22 -5.07 -2.28 -12.76
CA ILE A 22 -4.16 -1.69 -11.76
C ILE A 22 -3.50 -2.80 -10.94
N GLU A 23 -4.26 -3.81 -10.51
CA GLU A 23 -3.74 -4.97 -9.77
C GLU A 23 -2.74 -5.76 -10.62
N ASP A 24 -3.10 -6.12 -11.86
CA ASP A 24 -2.23 -6.89 -12.77
C ASP A 24 -0.92 -6.14 -13.06
N LEU A 25 -1.00 -4.82 -13.29
CA LEU A 25 0.18 -3.98 -13.50
C LEU A 25 1.03 -3.90 -12.23
N TRP A 26 0.41 -3.80 -11.06
CA TRP A 26 1.13 -3.79 -9.79
C TRP A 26 1.84 -5.11 -9.52
N GLU A 27 1.18 -6.25 -9.75
CA GLU A 27 1.80 -7.58 -9.64
C GLU A 27 2.98 -7.74 -10.61
N SER A 28 2.87 -7.22 -11.84
CA SER A 28 3.98 -7.26 -12.79
C SER A 28 5.25 -6.51 -12.33
N LEU A 29 5.09 -5.56 -11.39
CA LEU A 29 6.20 -4.84 -10.77
C LEU A 29 6.79 -5.59 -9.57
N ALA A 30 6.01 -6.45 -8.90
CA ALA A 30 6.48 -7.21 -7.74
C ALA A 30 7.57 -8.22 -8.12
N ASP A 31 7.51 -8.79 -9.32
CA ASP A 31 8.56 -9.66 -9.87
C ASP A 31 9.78 -8.89 -10.38
N SER A 32 9.67 -7.56 -10.51
CA SER A 32 10.81 -6.72 -10.86
C SER A 32 11.59 -6.38 -9.59
N SER A 33 12.93 -6.49 -9.66
CA SER A 33 13.90 -6.31 -8.57
C SER A 33 13.96 -4.88 -7.97
N LEU A 34 12.84 -4.16 -7.94
CA LEU A 34 12.65 -2.82 -7.37
C LEU A 34 12.44 -2.82 -5.85
N GLU A 35 12.47 -3.99 -5.20
CA GLU A 35 12.60 -4.06 -3.75
C GLU A 35 13.99 -3.56 -3.34
N GLU A 36 14.15 -2.24 -3.25
CA GLU A 36 15.20 -1.68 -2.42
C GLU A 36 14.99 -2.26 -1.01
N PRO A 37 15.98 -2.99 -0.47
CA PRO A 37 15.82 -3.59 0.84
C PRO A 37 15.53 -2.48 1.84
N LEU A 38 14.42 -2.65 2.59
CA LEU A 38 14.05 -1.73 3.65
C LEU A 38 15.27 -1.50 4.56
N HIS A 39 15.51 -0.24 4.93
CA HIS A 39 16.61 0.08 5.84
C HIS A 39 16.50 -0.81 7.09
N PRO A 40 17.60 -1.46 7.55
CA PRO A 40 17.53 -2.47 8.61
C PRO A 40 16.78 -2.02 9.87
N ALA A 41 16.93 -0.75 10.26
CA ALA A 41 16.21 -0.16 11.39
C ALA A 41 14.68 -0.16 11.23
N ILE A 42 14.15 -0.01 10.01
CA ILE A 42 12.72 -0.09 9.75
C ILE A 42 12.25 -1.54 9.91
N LEU A 43 13.01 -2.50 9.38
CA LEU A 43 12.70 -3.93 9.54
C LEU A 43 12.69 -4.36 11.01
N GLU A 44 13.63 -3.85 11.80
CA GLU A 44 13.70 -4.09 13.25
C GLU A 44 12.47 -3.52 13.97
N GLU A 45 12.13 -2.24 13.75
CA GLU A 45 10.93 -1.65 14.37
C GLU A 45 9.64 -2.37 13.95
N LEU A 46 9.53 -2.80 12.68
CA LEU A 46 8.37 -3.57 12.23
C LEU A 46 8.25 -4.91 12.96
N ARG A 47 9.36 -5.64 13.14
CA ARG A 47 9.39 -6.90 13.91
C ARG A 47 9.02 -6.66 15.37
N ASP A 48 9.54 -5.60 15.98
CA ASP A 48 9.26 -5.27 17.38
C ASP A 48 7.81 -4.87 17.60
N ARG A 49 7.21 -4.10 16.67
CA ARG A 49 5.78 -3.76 16.72
C ARG A 49 4.90 -4.98 16.57
N LEU A 50 5.27 -5.90 15.68
CA LEU A 50 4.54 -7.13 15.48
C LEU A 50 4.60 -8.01 16.75
N ALA A 51 5.79 -8.20 17.32
CA ALA A 51 5.96 -8.96 18.55
C ALA A 51 5.18 -8.35 19.75
N ARG A 52 5.15 -7.02 19.85
CA ARG A 52 4.34 -6.32 20.86
C ARG A 52 2.84 -6.54 20.65
N TYR A 53 2.37 -6.51 19.41
CA TYR A 53 0.98 -6.80 19.08
C TYR A 53 0.61 -8.25 19.35
N ASP A 54 1.48 -9.20 19.01
CA ASP A 54 1.25 -10.64 19.29
C ASP A 54 1.17 -10.92 20.79
N ALA A 55 1.95 -10.20 21.61
CA ALA A 55 1.90 -10.28 23.06
C ALA A 55 0.66 -9.61 23.67
N ASP A 56 0.20 -8.51 23.07
CA ASP A 56 -1.02 -7.81 23.49
C ASP A 56 -1.82 -7.26 22.28
N PRO A 57 -2.76 -8.06 21.75
CA PRO A 57 -3.57 -7.64 20.60
C PRO A 57 -4.50 -6.47 20.91
N SER A 58 -4.75 -6.14 22.19
CA SER A 58 -5.60 -5.01 22.58
C SER A 58 -5.00 -3.65 22.24
N THR A 59 -3.71 -3.62 21.90
CA THR A 59 -2.99 -2.43 21.44
C THR A 59 -3.39 -1.99 20.03
N ALA A 60 -4.05 -2.84 19.25
CA ALA A 60 -4.55 -2.47 17.93
C ALA A 60 -5.80 -1.59 18.01
N ILE A 61 -5.93 -0.70 17.03
CA ILE A 61 -7.13 0.11 16.82
C ILE A 61 -7.91 -0.40 15.60
N SER A 62 -9.22 -0.23 15.63
CA SER A 62 -10.07 -0.61 14.51
C SER A 62 -9.80 0.26 13.27
N TRP A 63 -10.14 -0.25 12.09
CA TRP A 63 -10.02 0.54 10.86
C TRP A 63 -10.88 1.82 10.88
N ASP A 64 -12.02 1.78 11.55
CA ASP A 64 -12.85 2.97 11.74
C ASP A 64 -12.15 4.03 12.60
N GLU A 65 -11.45 3.60 13.66
CA GLU A 65 -10.64 4.47 14.50
C GLU A 65 -9.44 5.05 13.75
N VAL A 66 -8.76 4.26 12.90
CA VAL A 66 -7.69 4.77 12.00
C VAL A 66 -8.23 5.87 11.09
N LYS A 67 -9.35 5.61 10.40
CA LYS A 67 -9.98 6.59 9.50
C LYS A 67 -10.41 7.84 10.24
N ARG A 68 -10.89 7.72 11.49
CA ARG A 68 -11.28 8.86 12.33
C ARG A 68 -10.08 9.76 12.60
N ARG A 69 -8.97 9.20 13.09
CA ARG A 69 -7.73 9.97 13.39
C ARG A 69 -7.17 10.67 12.15
N LEU A 70 -7.10 9.98 11.01
CA LEU A 70 -6.60 10.57 9.75
C LEU A 70 -7.43 11.76 9.25
N ARG A 71 -8.71 11.85 9.63
CA ARG A 71 -9.58 12.98 9.29
C ARG A 71 -9.47 14.14 10.28
N GLU A 72 -9.13 13.84 11.54
CA GLU A 72 -8.96 14.82 12.62
C GLU A 72 -7.58 15.49 12.57
N ASP A 73 -6.55 14.80 12.05
CA ASP A 73 -5.19 15.33 11.86
C ASP A 73 -5.06 16.28 10.63
N ARG A 74 -6.18 16.67 10.01
CA ARG A 74 -6.24 17.56 8.83
C ARG A 74 -6.84 18.92 9.17
#